data_AF-A0A521K5Y4-F1
#
_entry.id   AF-A0A521K5Y4-F1
#
_cell.length_a   1.000
_cell.length_b   1.000
_cell.length_c   1.000
_cell.angle_alpha   90.00
_cell.angle_beta   90.00
_cell.angle_gamma   90.00
#
_symmetry.space_group_name_H-M   'P 1'
#
loop_
_entity.id
_entity.type
_entity.pdbx_description
1 polymer ?
#
loop_
_entity_poly.entity_id
_entity_poly.type
_entity_poly.pdbx_seq_one_letter_code
_entity_poly.pdbx_strand_id
1 'polypeptide(L)'
;MAARRSDRTPLTAKRKALFLSELAKHGVFVRAARVASPVSLTGAVATFREHARANPQFAAQIAEAIEAADGELLVELHRRAVEGVPTDVRGPNGQVIGTFRKVSDRLLVEKLRSRFPRDFATHTVSEITAKVKNEPLGLAELTAAEQDKLREVLESALARRTLGIGSESDAAPATDDLPPESEATR
;
A
#
# COMPACT_ATOMS: atom_id res chain seq x y z
N MET A 1 30.25 13.56 35.26
CA MET A 1 30.88 12.31 34.79
C MET A 1 29.81 11.33 34.33
N ALA A 2 29.79 10.98 33.04
CA ALA A 2 29.15 9.75 32.55
C ALA A 2 29.61 9.49 31.10
N ALA A 3 30.85 9.03 30.94
CA ALA A 3 31.30 8.46 29.69
C ALA A 3 30.75 7.02 29.58
N ARG A 4 29.81 6.79 28.67
CA ARG A 4 29.59 5.49 28.01
C ARG A 4 29.30 5.71 26.53
N ARG A 5 30.35 6.05 25.79
CA ARG A 5 30.39 6.02 24.32
C ARG A 5 31.61 5.19 23.92
N SER A 6 31.61 3.88 24.15
CA SER A 6 32.80 3.06 23.84
C SER A 6 32.56 1.78 23.03
N ASP A 7 31.32 1.32 22.83
CA ASP A 7 31.12 0.03 22.12
C ASP A 7 30.45 0.21 20.74
N ARG A 8 30.60 1.39 20.10
CA ARG A 8 30.18 1.57 18.71
C ARG A 8 31.20 0.93 17.79
N THR A 9 30.99 -0.35 17.45
CA THR A 9 31.79 -1.02 16.40
C THR A 9 31.68 -0.22 15.10
N PRO A 10 32.81 0.27 14.54
CA PRO A 10 32.78 1.11 13.36
C PRO A 10 32.20 0.38 12.13
N LEU A 11 31.52 1.12 11.27
CA LEU A 11 30.95 0.60 10.04
C LEU A 11 32.03 0.49 8.97
N THR A 12 32.73 -0.65 8.96
CA THR A 12 33.82 -0.91 8.00
C THR A 12 33.30 -1.07 6.58
N ALA A 13 34.18 -0.84 5.58
CA ALA A 13 33.84 -1.02 4.16
C ALA A 13 33.34 -2.45 3.86
N LYS A 14 33.94 -3.47 4.49
CA LYS A 14 33.51 -4.87 4.39
C LYS A 14 32.06 -5.08 4.83
N ARG A 15 31.64 -4.47 5.95
CA ARG A 15 30.27 -4.57 6.44
C ARG A 15 29.28 -3.88 5.50
N LYS A 16 29.66 -2.72 4.95
CA LYS A 16 28.83 -2.02 3.95
C LYS A 16 28.66 -2.86 2.68
N ALA A 17 29.73 -3.43 2.16
CA ALA A 17 29.67 -4.29 0.97
C ALA A 17 28.79 -5.53 1.21
N LEU A 18 28.95 -6.19 2.36
CA LEU A 18 28.12 -7.35 2.71
C LEU A 18 26.63 -6.97 2.82
N PHE A 19 26.35 -5.82 3.47
CA PHE A 19 25.01 -5.26 3.56
C PHE A 19 24.39 -5.01 2.18
N LEU A 20 25.09 -4.29 1.31
CA LEU A 20 24.60 -3.97 -0.04
C LEU A 20 24.37 -5.24 -0.87
N SER A 21 25.28 -6.22 -0.79
CA SER A 21 25.15 -7.48 -1.51
C SER A 21 23.94 -8.31 -1.07
N GLU A 22 23.62 -8.35 0.23
CA GLU A 22 22.43 -9.06 0.71
C GLU A 22 21.14 -8.27 0.47
N LEU A 23 21.22 -6.93 0.46
CA LEU A 23 20.10 -6.09 0.09
C LEU A 23 19.75 -6.29 -1.39
N ALA A 24 20.75 -6.34 -2.27
CA ALA A 24 20.56 -6.53 -3.71
C ALA A 24 19.91 -7.87 -4.08
N LYS A 25 20.12 -8.92 -3.27
CA LYS A 25 19.52 -10.24 -3.53
C LYS A 25 18.06 -10.37 -3.08
N HIS A 26 17.65 -9.57 -2.10
CA HIS A 26 16.43 -9.87 -1.33
C HIS A 26 15.53 -8.67 -1.06
N GLY A 27 16.03 -7.45 -1.17
CA GLY A 27 15.29 -6.22 -0.85
C GLY A 27 14.97 -6.03 0.64
N VAL A 28 15.29 -6.99 1.50
CA VAL A 28 14.93 -6.94 2.92
C VAL A 28 16.04 -6.29 3.77
N PHE A 29 15.86 -5.01 4.09
CA PHE A 29 16.82 -4.20 4.86
C PHE A 29 17.24 -4.82 6.20
N VAL A 30 16.27 -5.31 7.00
CA VAL A 30 16.56 -5.89 8.32
C VAL A 30 17.42 -7.15 8.20
N ARG A 31 17.15 -7.97 7.18
CA ARG A 31 17.92 -9.18 6.91
C ARG A 31 19.35 -8.82 6.50
N ALA A 32 19.51 -7.90 5.55
CA ALA A 32 20.82 -7.44 5.11
C ALA A 32 21.65 -6.89 6.28
N ALA A 33 21.03 -6.12 7.18
CA ALA A 33 21.67 -5.56 8.37
C ALA A 33 22.14 -6.65 9.34
N ARG A 34 21.30 -7.66 9.62
CA ARG A 34 21.66 -8.83 10.46
C ARG A 34 22.84 -9.60 9.89
N VAL A 35 22.84 -9.86 8.58
CA VAL A 35 23.94 -10.59 7.92
C VAL A 35 25.24 -9.77 7.97
N ALA A 36 25.16 -8.45 7.78
CA ALA A 36 26.31 -7.55 7.87
C ALA A 36 26.81 -7.26 9.29
N SER A 37 26.00 -7.59 10.31
CA SER A 37 26.30 -7.32 11.72
C SER A 37 25.83 -8.48 12.61
N PRO A 38 26.42 -9.68 12.46
CA PRO A 38 25.95 -10.89 13.16
C PRO A 38 26.09 -10.81 14.68
N VAL A 39 27.06 -10.03 15.17
CA VAL A 39 27.29 -9.82 16.61
C VAL A 39 26.24 -8.88 17.23
N SER A 40 25.50 -8.12 16.42
CA SER A 40 24.47 -7.22 16.91
C SER A 40 23.14 -7.94 17.09
N LEU A 41 22.60 -7.90 18.31
CA LEU A 41 21.27 -8.44 18.65
C LEU A 41 20.15 -7.88 17.76
N THR A 42 20.27 -6.63 17.31
CA THR A 42 19.29 -5.95 16.46
C THR A 42 19.71 -5.87 14.99
N GLY A 43 20.86 -6.48 14.63
CA GLY A 43 21.45 -6.39 13.29
C GLY A 43 21.97 -4.98 12.93
N ALA A 44 22.08 -4.06 13.90
CA ALA A 44 22.55 -2.69 13.68
C ALA A 44 21.80 -1.89 12.60
N VAL A 45 20.50 -2.15 12.41
CA VAL A 45 19.65 -1.47 11.42
C VAL A 45 19.73 0.06 11.52
N ALA A 46 19.68 0.59 12.74
CA ALA A 46 19.77 2.02 13.00
C ALA A 46 21.10 2.61 12.50
N THR A 47 22.21 1.88 12.67
CA THR A 47 23.54 2.32 12.23
C THR A 47 23.61 2.47 10.70
N PHE A 48 23.06 1.53 9.94
CA PHE A 48 23.04 1.65 8.47
C PHE A 48 22.15 2.81 8.01
N ARG A 49 21.00 3.03 8.66
CA ARG A 49 20.11 4.17 8.36
C ARG A 49 20.75 5.52 8.69
N GLU A 50 21.36 5.64 9.86
CA GLU A 50 22.12 6.84 10.26
C GLU A 50 23.26 7.11 9.26
N HIS A 51 23.98 6.05 8.85
CA HIS A 51 25.06 6.19 7.89
C HIS A 51 24.58 6.62 6.51
N ALA A 52 23.47 6.08 6.01
CA ALA A 52 22.86 6.49 4.75
C ALA A 52 22.40 7.95 4.77
N ARG A 53 21.82 8.43 5.89
CA ARG A 53 21.45 9.84 6.05
C ARG A 53 22.66 10.77 6.00
N ALA A 54 23.78 10.35 6.58
CA ALA A 54 25.00 11.15 6.59
C ALA A 54 25.83 11.05 5.30
N ASN A 55 25.60 10.04 4.46
CA ASN A 55 26.42 9.75 3.27
C ASN A 55 25.53 9.51 2.04
N PRO A 56 25.29 10.54 1.22
CA PRO A 56 24.42 10.46 0.04
C PRO A 56 24.83 9.36 -0.95
N GLN A 57 26.14 9.14 -1.15
CA GLN A 57 26.64 8.07 -2.01
C GLN A 57 26.21 6.68 -1.52
N PHE A 58 26.26 6.45 -0.21
CA PHE A 58 25.81 5.17 0.35
C PHE A 58 24.29 5.01 0.25
N ALA A 59 23.53 6.10 0.37
CA ALA A 59 22.09 6.08 0.12
C ALA A 59 21.75 5.72 -1.33
N ALA A 60 22.50 6.26 -2.30
CA ALA A 60 22.34 5.90 -3.72
C ALA A 60 22.63 4.41 -3.98
N GLN A 61 23.70 3.88 -3.39
CA GLN A 61 24.01 2.43 -3.48
C GLN A 61 22.92 1.56 -2.86
N ILE A 62 22.25 2.02 -1.80
CA ILE A 62 21.10 1.33 -1.20
C ILE A 62 19.92 1.33 -2.16
N ALA A 63 19.63 2.45 -2.82
CA ALA A 63 18.55 2.54 -3.80
C ALA A 63 18.80 1.59 -4.98
N GLU A 64 20.02 1.61 -5.54
CA GLU A 64 20.42 0.71 -6.63
C GLU A 64 20.30 -0.77 -6.22
N ALA A 65 20.68 -1.12 -5.00
CA ALA A 65 20.50 -2.48 -4.48
C ALA A 65 19.01 -2.86 -4.34
N ILE A 66 18.15 -1.95 -3.93
CA ILE A 66 16.70 -2.22 -3.86
C ILE A 66 16.15 -2.42 -5.27
N GLU A 67 16.50 -1.57 -6.22
CA GLU A 67 16.08 -1.70 -7.62
C GLU A 67 16.52 -3.03 -8.24
N ALA A 68 17.74 -3.49 -7.94
CA ALA A 68 18.22 -4.80 -8.37
C ALA A 68 17.37 -5.95 -7.81
N ALA A 69 17.02 -5.89 -6.51
CA ALA A 69 16.17 -6.90 -5.88
C ALA A 69 14.75 -6.89 -6.44
N ASP A 70 14.21 -5.71 -6.71
CA ASP A 70 12.89 -5.54 -7.33
C ASP A 70 12.88 -6.10 -8.77
N GLY A 71 13.97 -5.92 -9.52
CA GLY A 71 14.16 -6.51 -10.84
C GLY A 71 14.08 -8.04 -10.81
N GLU A 72 14.81 -8.69 -9.90
CA GLU A 72 14.76 -10.15 -9.70
C GLU A 72 13.36 -10.63 -9.30
N LEU A 73 12.67 -9.87 -8.44
CA LEU A 73 11.29 -10.18 -8.05
C LEU A 73 10.34 -10.12 -9.25
N LEU A 74 10.50 -9.14 -10.13
CA LEU A 74 9.69 -9.00 -11.35
C LEU A 74 9.95 -10.12 -12.35
N VAL A 75 11.19 -10.58 -12.49
CA VAL A 75 11.54 -11.75 -13.30
C VAL A 75 10.82 -12.99 -12.78
N GLU A 76 10.91 -13.25 -11.47
CA GLU A 76 10.26 -14.40 -10.86
C GLU A 76 8.72 -14.30 -10.91
N LEU A 77 8.18 -13.09 -10.74
CA LEU A 77 6.75 -12.82 -10.94
C LEU A 77 6.33 -13.18 -12.36
N HIS A 78 7.09 -12.75 -13.38
CA HIS A 78 6.81 -13.10 -14.77
C HIS A 78 6.84 -14.60 -15.00
N ARG A 79 7.89 -15.29 -14.52
CA ARG A 79 8.04 -16.74 -14.64
C ARG A 79 6.85 -17.49 -14.05
N ARG A 80 6.35 -17.10 -12.88
CA ARG A 80 5.21 -17.77 -12.22
C ARG A 80 3.85 -17.40 -12.80
N ALA A 81 3.68 -16.15 -13.21
CA ALA A 81 2.39 -15.61 -13.63
C ALA A 81 2.13 -15.78 -15.13
N VAL A 82 3.16 -15.91 -15.96
CA VAL A 82 3.02 -15.99 -17.43
C VAL A 82 3.55 -17.32 -17.96
N GLU A 83 4.80 -17.66 -17.65
CA GLU A 83 5.42 -18.89 -18.20
C GLU A 83 4.93 -20.16 -17.50
N GLY A 84 4.58 -20.04 -16.22
CA GLY A 84 4.17 -21.13 -15.34
C GLY A 84 5.35 -21.93 -14.78
N VAL A 85 5.13 -22.59 -13.66
CA VAL A 85 6.12 -23.46 -13.00
C VAL A 85 5.80 -24.93 -13.28
N PRO A 86 6.77 -25.76 -13.69
CA PRO A 86 6.53 -27.19 -13.83
C PRO A 86 6.08 -27.77 -12.48
N THR A 87 4.94 -28.45 -12.50
CA THR A 87 4.32 -29.07 -11.33
C THR A 87 3.99 -30.52 -11.68
N ASP A 88 4.37 -31.41 -10.78
CA ASP A 88 4.13 -32.85 -10.95
C ASP A 88 2.66 -33.18 -10.73
N VAL A 89 2.09 -33.97 -11.64
CA VAL A 89 0.80 -34.63 -11.44
C VAL A 89 1.07 -35.95 -10.72
N ARG A 90 0.56 -36.07 -9.50
CA ARG A 90 0.69 -37.30 -8.71
C ARG A 90 -0.58 -38.12 -8.78
N GLY A 91 -0.43 -39.41 -9.02
CA GLY A 91 -1.52 -40.38 -9.01
C GLY A 91 -2.04 -40.68 -7.60
N PRO A 92 -3.13 -41.46 -7.50
CA PRO A 92 -3.68 -41.91 -6.21
C PRO A 92 -2.69 -42.67 -5.33
N ASN A 93 -1.68 -43.29 -5.94
CA ASN A 93 -0.61 -44.02 -5.27
C ASN A 93 0.68 -43.19 -5.06
N GLY A 94 0.62 -41.87 -5.31
CA GLY A 94 1.74 -40.96 -5.09
C GLY A 94 2.81 -40.95 -6.19
N GLN A 95 2.72 -41.79 -7.22
CA GLN A 95 3.66 -41.79 -8.33
C GLN A 95 3.46 -40.57 -9.24
N VAL A 96 4.54 -40.04 -9.80
CA VAL A 96 4.47 -38.94 -10.77
C VAL A 96 4.01 -39.51 -12.10
N ILE A 97 2.80 -39.14 -12.53
CA ILE A 97 2.17 -39.59 -13.78
C ILE A 97 2.58 -38.68 -14.94
N GLY A 98 2.92 -37.42 -14.66
CA GLY A 98 3.37 -36.46 -15.66
C GLY A 98 3.66 -35.10 -15.04
N THR A 99 3.98 -34.12 -15.89
CA THR A 99 4.22 -32.73 -15.47
C THR A 99 3.39 -31.79 -16.31
N PHE A 100 2.88 -30.73 -15.69
CA PHE A 100 2.21 -29.63 -16.39
C PHE A 100 2.76 -28.30 -15.89
N ARG A 101 2.58 -27.23 -16.67
CA ARG A 101 2.94 -25.89 -16.22
C ARG A 101 1.77 -25.27 -15.48
N LYS A 102 1.98 -24.98 -14.19
CA LYS A 102 1.01 -24.28 -13.37
C LYS A 102 1.27 -22.79 -13.42
N VAL A 103 0.33 -22.04 -13.97
CA VAL A 103 0.31 -20.58 -13.95
C VAL A 103 -0.46 -20.12 -12.70
N SER A 104 -0.04 -18.99 -12.11
CA SER A 104 -0.73 -18.39 -10.97
C SER A 104 -1.58 -17.20 -11.42
N ASP A 105 -2.88 -17.43 -11.59
CA ASP A 105 -3.84 -16.40 -11.99
C ASP A 105 -3.86 -15.22 -11.01
N ARG A 106 -3.70 -15.49 -9.71
CA ARG A 106 -3.59 -14.44 -8.70
C ARG A 106 -2.40 -13.52 -8.97
N LEU A 107 -1.23 -14.08 -9.27
CA LEU A 107 -0.05 -13.27 -9.56
C LEU A 107 -0.19 -12.53 -10.90
N LEU A 108 -0.89 -13.12 -11.87
CA LEU A 108 -1.21 -12.46 -13.13
C LEU A 108 -2.12 -11.23 -12.91
N VAL A 109 -3.14 -11.36 -12.07
CA VAL A 109 -4.02 -10.25 -11.68
C VAL A 109 -3.23 -9.15 -10.96
N GLU A 110 -2.36 -9.47 -10.00
CA GLU A 110 -1.55 -8.44 -9.33
C GLU A 110 -0.59 -7.73 -10.31
N LYS A 111 -0.04 -8.45 -11.29
CA LYS A 111 0.77 -7.86 -12.36
C LYS A 111 -0.05 -6.91 -13.23
N LEU A 112 -1.29 -7.27 -13.57
CA LEU A 112 -2.21 -6.40 -14.31
C LEU A 112 -2.57 -5.16 -13.50
N ARG A 113 -2.84 -5.30 -12.20
CA ARG A 113 -3.08 -4.15 -11.29
C ARG A 113 -1.90 -3.20 -11.22
N SER A 114 -0.69 -3.72 -11.17
CA SER A 114 0.52 -2.90 -11.16
C SER A 114 0.71 -2.11 -12.46
N ARG A 115 0.40 -2.70 -13.62
CA ARG A 115 0.59 -2.06 -14.93
C ARG A 115 -0.58 -1.18 -15.36
N PHE A 116 -1.80 -1.56 -15.02
CA PHE A 116 -3.05 -0.91 -15.42
C PHE A 116 -3.93 -0.64 -14.20
N PRO A 117 -3.48 0.24 -13.28
CA PRO A 117 -4.18 0.46 -12.01
C PRO A 117 -5.59 1.05 -12.21
N ARG A 118 -5.83 1.80 -13.28
CA ARG A 118 -7.16 2.37 -13.55
C ARG A 118 -8.21 1.29 -13.85
N ASP A 119 -7.83 0.28 -14.62
CA ASP A 119 -8.78 -0.73 -15.12
C ASP A 119 -8.92 -1.91 -14.16
N PHE A 120 -7.91 -2.16 -13.31
CA PHE A 120 -7.87 -3.31 -12.40
C PHE A 120 -7.81 -2.93 -10.91
N ALA A 121 -7.99 -1.65 -10.56
CA ALA A 121 -8.02 -1.22 -9.16
C ALA A 121 -9.04 -2.03 -8.33
N THR A 122 -8.64 -2.40 -7.12
CA THR A 122 -9.57 -2.94 -6.15
C THR A 122 -10.41 -1.79 -5.60
N HIS A 123 -11.68 -1.73 -5.98
CA HIS A 123 -12.63 -0.79 -5.40
C HIS A 123 -13.12 -1.34 -4.06
N THR A 124 -12.62 -0.79 -2.97
CA THR A 124 -13.14 -1.08 -1.63
C THR A 124 -14.27 -0.12 -1.33
N VAL A 125 -15.51 -0.60 -1.38
CA VAL A 125 -16.67 0.17 -0.89
C VAL A 125 -16.71 0.00 0.62
N SER A 126 -16.22 1.01 1.34
CA SER A 126 -16.36 1.08 2.80
C SER A 126 -17.62 1.87 3.14
N GLU A 127 -18.66 1.19 3.58
CA GLU A 127 -19.84 1.84 4.15
C GLU A 127 -19.47 2.46 5.50
N ILE A 128 -19.41 3.79 5.56
CA ILE A 128 -19.21 4.51 6.82
C ILE A 128 -20.57 4.61 7.51
N THR A 129 -20.92 3.61 8.32
CA THR A 129 -22.06 3.72 9.24
C THR A 129 -21.65 4.54 10.45
N ALA A 130 -21.72 5.87 10.32
CA ALA A 130 -21.62 6.76 11.47
C ALA A 130 -22.95 6.75 12.25
N LYS A 131 -22.90 6.43 13.54
CA LYS A 131 -24.03 6.67 14.45
C LYS A 131 -24.16 8.17 14.67
N VAL A 132 -24.98 8.85 13.88
CA VAL A 132 -25.36 10.23 14.13
C VAL A 132 -26.23 10.25 15.38
N LYS A 133 -25.74 10.84 16.47
CA LYS A 133 -26.59 11.16 17.61
C LYS A 133 -27.49 12.31 17.19
N ASN A 134 -28.79 12.05 17.11
CA ASN A 134 -29.81 13.05 16.83
C ASN A 134 -30.13 13.83 18.12
N GLU A 135 -29.11 14.40 18.74
CA GLU A 135 -29.31 15.32 19.87
C GLU A 135 -29.76 16.67 19.32
N PRO A 136 -30.83 17.28 19.86
CA PRO A 136 -31.26 18.59 19.41
C PRO A 136 -30.12 19.58 19.65
N LEU A 137 -29.82 20.40 18.64
CA LEU A 137 -28.66 21.32 18.57
C LEU A 137 -28.66 22.45 19.62
N GLY A 138 -29.42 22.33 20.72
CA GLY A 138 -29.48 23.34 21.78
C GLY A 138 -29.97 24.71 21.31
N LEU A 139 -30.64 24.79 20.15
CA LEU A 139 -31.02 26.07 19.52
C LEU A 139 -31.94 26.93 20.40
N ALA A 140 -32.65 26.30 21.33
CA ALA A 140 -33.51 26.97 22.30
C ALA A 140 -32.75 27.67 23.44
N GLU A 141 -31.48 27.33 23.67
CA GLU A 141 -30.64 27.90 24.73
C GLU A 141 -29.76 29.06 24.24
N LEU A 142 -29.83 29.38 22.95
CA LEU A 142 -29.04 30.46 22.35
C LEU A 142 -29.55 31.83 22.80
N THR A 143 -28.61 32.70 23.16
CA THR A 143 -28.92 34.12 23.44
C THR A 143 -29.31 34.85 22.14
N ALA A 144 -30.03 35.97 22.26
CA ALA A 144 -30.49 36.73 21.08
C ALA A 144 -29.33 37.13 20.13
N ALA A 145 -28.17 37.49 20.68
CA ALA A 145 -26.98 37.83 19.90
C ALA A 145 -26.37 36.63 19.16
N GLU A 146 -26.48 35.42 19.71
CA GLU A 146 -26.03 34.19 19.05
C GLU A 146 -27.02 33.73 17.97
N GLN A 147 -28.32 33.94 18.19
CA GLN A 147 -29.36 33.69 17.18
C GLN A 147 -29.21 34.59 15.96
N ASP A 148 -28.85 35.86 16.15
CA ASP A 148 -28.62 36.79 15.04
C ASP A 148 -27.39 36.40 14.20
N LYS A 149 -26.29 35.98 14.84
CA LYS A 149 -25.12 35.43 14.15
C LYS A 149 -25.45 34.13 13.41
N LEU A 150 -26.26 33.26 14.02
CA LEU A 150 -26.71 32.03 13.37
C LEU A 150 -27.56 32.35 12.13
N ARG A 151 -28.45 33.34 12.22
CA ARG A 151 -29.28 33.80 11.09
C ARG A 151 -28.41 34.33 9.95
N GLU A 152 -27.43 35.18 10.25
CA GLU A 152 -26.49 35.70 9.25
C GLU A 152 -25.71 34.57 8.55
N VAL A 153 -25.22 33.59 9.30
CA VAL A 153 -24.51 32.43 8.75
C VAL A 153 -25.43 31.60 7.85
N LEU A 154 -26.68 31.33 8.28
CA LEU A 154 -27.66 30.57 7.49
C LEU A 154 -28.04 31.30 6.20
N GLU A 155 -28.26 32.62 6.25
CA GLU A 155 -28.54 33.44 5.07
C GLU A 155 -27.36 33.46 4.11
N SER A 156 -26.12 33.57 4.62
CA SER A 156 -24.91 33.50 3.80
C SER A 156 -24.71 32.12 3.14
N ALA A 157 -25.07 31.04 3.84
CA ALA A 157 -24.96 29.68 3.34
C ALA A 157 -26.05 29.38 2.29
N LEU A 158 -27.28 29.86 2.52
CA LEU A 158 -28.37 29.79 1.55
C LEU A 158 -28.03 30.56 0.28
N ALA A 159 -27.49 31.78 0.41
CA ALA A 159 -27.03 32.57 -0.73
C ALA A 159 -25.93 31.86 -1.53
N ARG A 160 -24.95 31.23 -0.86
CA ARG A 160 -23.91 30.42 -1.53
C ARG A 160 -24.48 29.22 -2.27
N ARG A 161 -25.49 28.56 -1.68
CA ARG A 161 -26.19 27.41 -2.28
C ARG A 161 -27.03 27.82 -3.48
N THR A 162 -27.76 28.94 -3.42
CA THR A 162 -28.56 29.44 -4.55
C THR A 162 -27.71 30.02 -5.67
N LEU A 163 -26.51 30.54 -5.36
CA LEU A 163 -25.54 31.00 -6.36
C LEU A 163 -24.70 29.87 -6.98
N GLY A 164 -24.89 28.60 -6.58
CA GLY A 164 -24.17 27.46 -7.16
C GLY A 164 -22.66 27.47 -6.91
N ILE A 165 -22.16 28.30 -5.99
CA ILE A 165 -20.75 28.37 -5.63
C ILE A 165 -20.53 27.43 -4.45
N GLY A 166 -20.48 26.13 -4.76
CA GLY A 166 -20.17 25.07 -3.79
C GLY A 166 -21.05 23.83 -3.92
N SER A 167 -20.92 23.10 -5.03
CA SER A 167 -21.24 21.67 -5.07
C SER A 167 -20.23 20.94 -5.96
N GLU A 168 -19.08 20.62 -5.40
CA GLU A 168 -18.46 19.35 -5.77
C GLU A 168 -19.23 18.23 -5.05
N SER A 169 -19.63 17.25 -5.86
CA SER A 169 -20.24 15.94 -5.53
C SER A 169 -21.56 15.92 -4.76
N ASP A 170 -22.65 15.99 -5.50
CA ASP A 170 -23.78 15.07 -5.29
C ASP A 170 -24.39 14.77 -6.67
N ALA A 171 -23.61 14.05 -7.49
CA ALA A 171 -24.19 13.32 -8.62
C ALA A 171 -24.86 12.08 -8.01
N ALA A 172 -26.19 12.11 -7.93
CA ALA A 172 -26.97 10.89 -7.76
C ALA A 172 -26.49 9.84 -8.77
N PRO A 173 -26.30 8.57 -8.40
CA PRO A 173 -26.02 7.54 -9.38
C PRO A 173 -27.18 7.50 -10.37
N ALA A 174 -26.86 7.64 -11.65
CA ALA A 174 -27.79 7.40 -12.73
C ALA A 174 -28.43 6.03 -12.49
N THR A 175 -29.74 6.03 -12.23
CA THR A 175 -30.55 4.82 -12.35
C THR A 175 -30.45 4.41 -13.82
N ASP A 176 -29.65 3.38 -14.06
CA ASP A 176 -29.59 2.71 -15.35
C ASP A 176 -30.97 2.10 -15.58
N ASP A 177 -31.70 2.67 -16.54
CA ASP A 177 -32.94 2.15 -17.08
C ASP A 177 -32.64 0.78 -17.71
N LEU A 178 -32.76 -0.28 -16.92
CA LEU A 178 -32.90 -1.63 -17.45
C LEU A 178 -34.23 -1.69 -18.22
N PRO A 179 -34.24 -2.05 -19.52
CA PRO A 179 -35.48 -2.26 -20.23
C PRO A 179 -36.27 -3.41 -19.59
N PRO A 180 -37.61 -3.34 -19.56
CA PRO A 180 -38.44 -4.39 -18.95
C PRO A 180 -38.23 -5.70 -19.69
N GLU A 181 -37.93 -6.76 -18.92
CA GLU A 181 -37.88 -8.13 -19.42
C GLU A 181 -39.20 -8.45 -20.10
N SER A 182 -39.14 -8.66 -21.41
CA SER A 182 -40.24 -9.20 -22.20
C SER A 182 -40.59 -10.60 -21.69
N GLU A 183 -41.86 -10.78 -21.33
CA GLU A 183 -42.51 -12.05 -21.07
C GLU A 183 -42.13 -13.10 -22.13
N ALA A 184 -41.22 -14.01 -21.78
CA ALA A 184 -41.03 -15.24 -22.53
C ALA A 184 -42.06 -16.25 -22.05
N THR A 185 -43.18 -16.26 -22.76
CA THR A 185 -44.16 -17.35 -22.76
C THR A 185 -43.46 -18.69 -22.99
N ARG A 186 -43.61 -19.63 -22.04
CA ARG A 186 -43.69 -21.08 -22.32
C ARG A 186 -44.30 -21.83 -21.16
#